data_AF-G2QKH3-F1
#
_entry.id   AF-G2QKH3-F1
#
_cell.length_a   1.000
_cell.length_b   1.000
_cell.length_c   1.000
_cell.angle_alpha   90.00
_cell.angle_beta   90.00
_cell.angle_gamma   90.00
#
_symmetry.space_group_name_H-M   'P 1'
#
loop_
_entity.id
_entity.type
_entity.pdbx_description
1 polymer ?
#
loop_
_entity_poly.entity_id
_entity_poly.type
_entity_poly.pdbx_seq_one_letter_code
_entity_poly.pdbx_strand_id
1 'polypeptide(L)'
;MSTPAQLLEPLTNPSATADTVSAAVQGLNNQARASASTIGDYLWDAFNAVFKAAGRTPPEHQGHLIDFLAQLRGTTVTDAEGKALKHEDGEVWRDLPTFGWVARDLWNFEPTEPSATAQDISKWENWTTFLAQLTARSAGGGSDPFDFSVFALWALRDALEEEGGSASKPAVRLASLWVRFVGERLRKLSAETRDLDGNMGSSAGKYGQRGWKGFNEDRWKAWADELKTAQATLGPDETIEGAVKLMEEL
;
A
#
# COMPACT_ATOMS: atom_id res chain seq x y z
N MET A 1 29.40 6.08 5.57
CA MET A 1 28.39 6.18 4.50
C MET A 1 27.08 6.60 5.13
N SER A 2 26.24 7.37 4.45
CA SER A 2 24.88 7.64 4.92
C SER A 2 24.11 6.33 5.09
N THR A 3 23.12 6.27 5.97
CA THR A 3 22.17 5.14 6.08
C THR A 3 21.05 5.28 5.04
N PRO A 4 20.28 4.22 4.71
CA PRO A 4 19.10 4.35 3.87
C PRO A 4 18.13 5.43 4.36
N ALA A 5 17.90 5.51 5.67
CA ALA A 5 17.04 6.56 6.26
C ALA A 5 17.54 7.98 5.98
N GLN A 6 18.85 8.21 6.03
CA GLN A 6 19.44 9.53 5.73
C GLN A 6 19.32 9.90 4.25
N LEU A 7 19.31 8.92 3.34
CA LEU A 7 19.11 9.15 1.90
C LEU A 7 17.64 9.45 1.57
N LEU A 8 16.70 8.91 2.35
CA LEU A 8 15.27 9.08 2.18
C LEU A 8 14.72 10.32 2.88
N GLU A 9 15.39 10.84 3.91
CA GLU A 9 14.97 12.03 4.66
C GLU A 9 14.60 13.21 3.76
N PRO A 10 15.40 13.59 2.74
CA PRO A 10 15.06 14.74 1.91
C PRO A 10 13.75 14.53 1.12
N LEU A 11 13.37 13.30 0.82
CA LEU A 11 12.17 12.97 0.05
C LEU A 11 10.88 13.16 0.86
N THR A 12 10.96 13.30 2.18
CA THR A 12 9.79 13.61 3.01
C THR A 12 9.47 15.11 3.02
N ASN A 13 10.32 15.94 2.39
CA ASN A 13 10.09 17.37 2.22
C ASN A 13 9.26 17.62 0.95
N PRO A 14 8.13 18.36 1.02
CA PRO A 14 7.31 18.70 -0.15
C PRO A 14 8.10 19.42 -1.25
N SER A 15 9.12 20.20 -0.86
CA SER A 15 9.98 20.96 -1.77
C SER A 15 11.14 20.15 -2.37
N ALA A 16 11.18 18.83 -2.17
CA ALA A 16 12.18 17.97 -2.82
C ALA A 16 12.06 18.07 -4.34
N THR A 17 13.18 17.89 -5.02
CA THR A 17 13.28 18.00 -6.48
C THR A 17 13.48 16.63 -7.13
N ALA A 18 13.32 16.55 -8.45
CA ALA A 18 13.68 15.35 -9.21
C ALA A 18 15.16 14.96 -9.02
N ASP A 19 16.05 15.94 -8.85
CA ASP A 19 17.47 15.69 -8.53
C ASP A 19 17.62 15.07 -7.13
N THR A 20 16.78 15.48 -6.17
CA THR A 20 16.76 14.89 -4.82
C THR A 20 16.37 13.42 -4.87
N VAL A 21 15.32 13.09 -5.64
CA VAL A 21 14.88 11.72 -5.91
C VAL A 21 16.01 10.91 -6.57
N SER A 22 16.61 11.45 -7.61
CA SER A 22 17.71 10.79 -8.34
C SER A 22 18.93 10.53 -7.46
N ALA A 23 19.28 11.48 -6.58
CA ALA A 23 20.37 11.32 -5.62
C ALA A 23 20.08 10.21 -4.60
N ALA A 24 18.85 10.08 -4.11
CA ALA A 24 18.45 8.99 -3.23
C ALA A 24 18.55 7.62 -3.94
N VAL A 25 18.09 7.52 -5.19
CA VAL A 25 18.21 6.31 -6.02
C VAL A 25 19.68 5.92 -6.21
N GLN A 26 20.53 6.87 -6.59
CA GLN A 26 21.97 6.63 -6.74
C GLN A 26 22.62 6.18 -5.42
N GLY A 27 22.24 6.80 -4.30
CA GLY A 27 22.72 6.46 -2.98
C GLY A 27 22.39 5.01 -2.58
N LEU A 28 21.14 4.59 -2.77
CA LEU A 28 20.74 3.20 -2.50
C LEU A 28 21.39 2.21 -3.46
N ASN A 29 21.55 2.55 -4.75
CA ASN A 29 22.29 1.72 -5.70
C ASN A 29 23.75 1.50 -5.29
N ASN A 30 24.41 2.53 -4.80
CA ASN A 30 25.79 2.44 -4.33
C ASN A 30 25.89 1.59 -3.06
N GLN A 31 24.96 1.75 -2.12
CA GLN A 31 24.89 0.91 -0.92
C GLN A 31 24.59 -0.55 -1.24
N ALA A 32 23.60 -0.84 -2.10
CA ALA A 32 23.28 -2.21 -2.52
C ALA A 32 24.50 -2.91 -3.14
N ARG A 33 25.26 -2.20 -3.99
CA ARG A 33 26.50 -2.73 -4.56
C ARG A 33 27.55 -3.02 -3.49
N ALA A 34 27.73 -2.11 -2.54
CA ALA A 34 28.66 -2.28 -1.42
C ALA A 34 28.24 -3.41 -0.46
N SER A 35 26.95 -3.72 -0.40
CA SER A 35 26.34 -4.74 0.45
C SER A 35 26.01 -6.04 -0.31
N ALA A 36 26.61 -6.30 -1.48
CA ALA A 36 26.26 -7.44 -2.32
C ALA A 36 26.33 -8.80 -1.58
N SER A 37 27.30 -9.00 -0.68
CA SER A 37 27.43 -10.22 0.12
C SER A 37 26.40 -10.37 1.25
N THR A 38 25.73 -9.28 1.63
CA THR A 38 24.72 -9.20 2.70
C THR A 38 23.47 -8.50 2.19
N ILE A 39 23.10 -8.75 0.92
CA ILE A 39 22.08 -7.98 0.22
C ILE A 39 20.70 -8.11 0.88
N GLY A 40 20.38 -9.27 1.45
CA GLY A 40 19.11 -9.49 2.16
C GLY A 40 18.93 -8.55 3.36
N ASP A 41 19.92 -8.49 4.26
CA ASP A 41 19.89 -7.59 5.42
C ASP A 41 19.79 -6.13 5.00
N TYR A 42 20.54 -5.74 3.96
CA TYR A 42 20.49 -4.39 3.41
C TYR A 42 19.10 -4.04 2.85
N LEU A 43 18.49 -4.95 2.08
CA LEU A 43 17.15 -4.75 1.53
C LEU A 43 16.11 -4.60 2.64
N TRP A 44 16.19 -5.45 3.66
CA TRP A 44 15.31 -5.37 4.84
C TRP A 44 15.40 -3.99 5.50
N ASP A 45 16.60 -3.50 5.78
CA ASP A 45 16.83 -2.19 6.40
C ASP A 45 16.39 -1.04 5.48
N ALA A 46 16.67 -1.14 4.18
CA ALA A 46 16.29 -0.12 3.20
C ALA A 46 14.76 -0.01 3.07
N PHE A 47 14.05 -1.11 2.98
CA PHE A 47 12.59 -1.10 2.89
C PHE A 47 11.92 -0.66 4.19
N ASN A 48 12.44 -1.07 5.36
CA ASN A 48 11.98 -0.52 6.64
C ASN A 48 12.19 1.01 6.70
N ALA A 49 13.29 1.52 6.16
CA ALA A 49 13.51 2.96 6.07
C ALA A 49 12.53 3.67 5.13
N VAL A 50 12.16 3.05 4.00
CA VAL A 50 11.10 3.56 3.09
C VAL A 50 9.77 3.65 3.82
N PHE A 51 9.34 2.59 4.51
CA PHE A 51 8.08 2.62 5.24
C PHE A 51 8.10 3.56 6.44
N LYS A 52 9.24 3.70 7.12
CA LYS A 52 9.41 4.71 8.18
C LYS A 52 9.27 6.12 7.62
N ALA A 53 9.83 6.39 6.44
CA ALA A 53 9.65 7.66 5.75
C ALA A 53 8.19 7.88 5.34
N ALA A 54 7.55 6.89 4.72
CA ALA A 54 6.14 6.97 4.33
C ALA A 54 5.23 7.23 5.53
N GLY A 55 5.41 6.52 6.65
CA GLY A 55 4.56 6.61 7.85
C GLY A 55 4.56 7.98 8.54
N ARG A 56 5.55 8.84 8.27
CA ARG A 56 5.64 10.22 8.79
C ARG A 56 5.39 11.30 7.75
N THR A 57 5.17 10.93 6.48
CA THR A 57 4.91 11.86 5.40
C THR A 57 3.41 11.89 5.12
N PRO A 58 2.76 13.07 5.25
CA PRO A 58 1.34 13.21 4.94
C PRO A 58 1.01 12.77 3.51
N PRO A 59 -0.20 12.23 3.26
CA PRO A 59 -0.61 11.67 1.98
C PRO A 59 -0.26 12.52 0.75
N GLU A 60 -0.55 13.83 0.82
CA GLU A 60 -0.35 14.82 -0.23
C GLU A 60 1.12 15.09 -0.57
N HIS A 61 2.05 14.68 0.30
CA HIS A 61 3.49 14.91 0.15
C HIS A 61 4.28 13.63 -0.16
N GLN A 62 3.61 12.48 -0.31
CA GLN A 62 4.27 11.21 -0.58
C GLN A 62 4.77 11.04 -2.02
N GLY A 63 4.40 11.95 -2.94
CA GLY A 63 4.73 11.83 -4.37
C GLY A 63 6.21 11.54 -4.65
N HIS A 64 7.12 12.21 -3.93
CA HIS A 64 8.56 11.99 -4.08
C HIS A 64 9.04 10.60 -3.66
N LEU A 65 8.40 9.99 -2.64
CA LEU A 65 8.69 8.60 -2.23
C LEU A 65 8.17 7.59 -3.26
N ILE A 66 7.01 7.87 -3.86
CA ILE A 66 6.45 7.05 -4.94
C ILE A 66 7.33 7.13 -6.19
N ASP A 67 7.75 8.34 -6.57
CA ASP A 67 8.67 8.56 -7.69
C ASP A 67 10.03 7.91 -7.47
N PHE A 68 10.54 7.98 -6.24
CA PHE A 68 11.76 7.29 -5.83
C PHE A 68 11.68 5.78 -6.07
N LEU A 69 10.64 5.09 -5.58
CA LEU A 69 10.51 3.64 -5.80
C LEU A 69 10.33 3.30 -7.28
N ALA A 70 9.55 4.11 -8.01
CA ALA A 70 9.35 3.91 -9.44
C ALA A 70 10.67 4.06 -10.23
N GLN A 71 11.48 5.07 -9.91
CA GLN A 71 12.80 5.26 -10.51
C GLN A 71 13.77 4.14 -10.09
N LEU A 72 13.77 3.74 -8.82
CA LEU A 72 14.63 2.68 -8.29
C LEU A 72 14.40 1.36 -9.03
N ARG A 73 13.13 0.97 -9.26
CA ARG A 73 12.73 -0.21 -10.06
C ARG A 73 13.25 -0.17 -11.50
N GLY A 74 13.47 1.03 -12.05
CA GLY A 74 14.05 1.24 -13.38
C GLY A 74 15.57 1.09 -13.44
N THR A 75 16.22 0.81 -12.31
CA THR A 75 17.68 0.64 -12.24
C THR A 75 18.07 -0.83 -12.00
N THR A 76 19.28 -1.18 -12.43
CA THR A 76 19.89 -2.47 -12.16
C THR A 76 21.20 -2.26 -11.40
N VAL A 77 21.37 -2.98 -10.29
CA VAL A 77 22.64 -3.05 -9.57
C VAL A 77 23.33 -4.35 -9.95
N THR A 78 24.62 -4.28 -10.28
CA THR A 78 25.40 -5.46 -10.69
C THR A 78 26.47 -5.82 -9.67
N ASP A 79 26.81 -7.11 -9.60
CA ASP A 79 27.99 -7.63 -8.89
C ASP A 79 29.31 -7.28 -9.62
N ALA A 80 30.43 -7.78 -9.08
CA ALA A 80 31.77 -7.57 -9.64
C ALA A 80 31.92 -8.21 -11.03
N GLU A 81 31.14 -9.24 -11.33
CA GLU A 81 31.09 -9.96 -12.60
C GLU A 81 30.14 -9.31 -13.61
N GLY A 82 29.47 -8.21 -13.24
CA GLY A 82 28.54 -7.48 -14.10
C GLY A 82 27.16 -8.14 -14.23
N LYS A 83 26.84 -9.15 -13.41
CA LYS A 83 25.52 -9.75 -13.37
C LYS A 83 24.61 -8.97 -12.44
N ALA A 84 23.32 -8.89 -12.77
CA ALA A 84 22.34 -8.25 -11.91
C ALA A 84 22.30 -8.94 -10.54
N LEU A 85 22.35 -8.15 -9.47
CA LEU A 85 22.18 -8.64 -8.11
C LEU A 85 20.78 -9.21 -7.95
N LYS A 86 20.71 -10.36 -7.28
CA LYS A 86 19.47 -11.05 -6.98
C LYS A 86 19.38 -11.34 -5.50
N HIS A 87 18.16 -11.38 -5.00
CA HIS A 87 17.84 -11.86 -3.67
C HIS A 87 16.51 -12.58 -3.72
N GLU A 88 16.42 -13.74 -3.07
CA GLU A 88 15.32 -14.70 -3.26
C GLU A 88 15.12 -14.98 -4.78
N ASP A 89 13.88 -14.91 -5.24
CA ASP A 89 13.50 -15.17 -6.63
C ASP A 89 13.55 -13.93 -7.55
N GLY A 90 14.03 -12.78 -7.05
CA GLY A 90 13.94 -11.49 -7.74
C GLY A 90 15.28 -10.79 -7.99
N GLU A 91 15.33 -9.98 -9.05
CA GLU A 91 16.38 -8.96 -9.22
C GLU A 91 16.16 -7.80 -8.24
N VAL A 92 17.26 -7.36 -7.64
CA VAL A 92 17.29 -6.20 -6.76
C VAL A 92 16.68 -5.00 -7.47
N TRP A 93 15.81 -4.30 -6.76
CA TRP A 93 15.00 -3.17 -7.24
C TRP A 93 13.93 -3.49 -8.24
N ARG A 94 14.19 -4.15 -9.38
CA ARG A 94 13.16 -4.40 -10.40
C ARG A 94 11.95 -5.15 -9.79
N ASP A 95 12.25 -6.23 -9.07
CA ASP A 95 11.25 -7.15 -8.55
C ASP A 95 10.95 -6.88 -7.06
N LEU A 96 11.65 -5.92 -6.43
CA LEU A 96 11.54 -5.54 -5.02
C LEU A 96 11.43 -6.75 -4.06
N PRO A 97 12.39 -7.70 -4.11
CA PRO A 97 12.34 -8.89 -3.26
C PRO A 97 12.22 -8.46 -1.79
N THR A 98 11.38 -9.14 -1.00
CA THR A 98 11.07 -8.87 0.42
C THR A 98 10.34 -7.55 0.75
N PHE A 99 10.16 -6.62 -0.20
CA PHE A 99 9.41 -5.36 0.05
C PHE A 99 7.97 -5.64 0.52
N GLY A 100 7.30 -6.60 -0.12
CA GLY A 100 5.96 -7.05 0.28
C GLY A 100 5.92 -7.70 1.67
N TRP A 101 7.01 -8.31 2.13
CA TRP A 101 7.09 -8.89 3.47
C TRP A 101 7.15 -7.78 4.52
N VAL A 102 7.99 -6.76 4.31
CA VAL A 102 8.03 -5.58 5.19
C VAL A 102 6.67 -4.86 5.20
N ALA A 103 6.03 -4.73 4.04
CA ALA A 103 4.68 -4.18 3.95
C ALA A 103 3.68 -4.97 4.79
N ARG A 104 3.73 -6.31 4.72
CA ARG A 104 2.84 -7.22 5.45
C ARG A 104 3.06 -7.17 6.97
N ASP A 105 4.30 -7.07 7.42
CA ASP A 105 4.65 -6.96 8.84
C ASP A 105 4.11 -5.65 9.44
N LEU A 106 4.19 -4.56 8.68
CA LEU A 106 3.68 -3.25 9.10
C LEU A 106 2.16 -3.15 8.99
N TRP A 107 1.53 -3.91 8.09
CA TRP A 107 0.07 -4.00 7.95
C TRP A 107 -0.61 -4.76 9.11
N ASN A 108 0.11 -5.13 10.16
CA ASN A 108 -0.43 -5.82 11.33
C ASN A 108 -1.00 -4.88 12.41
N PHE A 109 -1.57 -3.74 12.00
CA PHE A 109 -2.28 -2.83 12.91
C PHE A 109 -3.76 -3.20 13.00
N GLU A 110 -4.42 -2.77 14.08
CA GLU A 110 -5.84 -3.04 14.34
C GLU A 110 -6.64 -1.72 14.29
N PRO A 111 -7.32 -1.41 13.16
CA PRO A 111 -8.07 -0.16 13.01
C PRO A 111 -9.23 -0.01 13.99
N THR A 112 -9.67 -1.11 14.60
CA THR A 112 -10.77 -1.11 15.58
C THR A 112 -10.30 -0.93 17.02
N GLU A 113 -8.98 -0.90 17.26
CA GLU A 113 -8.37 -0.80 18.60
C GLU A 113 -8.77 0.51 19.30
N PRO A 114 -9.57 0.47 20.39
CA PRO A 114 -10.04 1.68 21.06
C PRO A 114 -8.92 2.50 21.69
N SER A 115 -7.77 1.88 22.00
CA SER A 115 -6.61 2.55 22.57
C SER A 115 -5.68 3.22 21.55
N ALA A 116 -5.97 3.10 20.25
CA ALA A 116 -5.18 3.71 19.19
C ALA A 116 -5.11 5.22 19.34
N THR A 117 -3.88 5.77 19.31
CA THR A 117 -3.70 7.22 19.40
C THR A 117 -3.96 7.90 18.06
N ALA A 118 -4.19 9.21 18.06
CA ALA A 118 -4.27 9.98 16.81
C ALA A 118 -3.00 9.87 15.96
N GLN A 119 -1.83 9.69 16.59
CA GLN A 119 -0.56 9.48 15.91
C GLN A 119 -0.50 8.10 15.24
N ASP A 120 -1.03 7.06 15.88
CA ASP A 120 -1.13 5.73 15.28
C ASP A 120 -2.05 5.75 14.06
N ILE A 121 -3.23 6.33 14.20
CA ILE A 121 -4.19 6.47 13.10
C ILE A 121 -3.58 7.24 11.92
N SER A 122 -2.93 8.38 12.18
CA SER A 122 -2.27 9.15 11.12
C SER A 122 -1.17 8.34 10.41
N LYS A 123 -0.38 7.57 11.16
CA LYS A 123 0.66 6.69 10.58
C LYS A 123 0.04 5.60 9.71
N TRP A 124 -1.08 5.00 10.11
CA TRP A 124 -1.79 4.00 9.32
C TRP A 124 -2.38 4.58 8.03
N GLU A 125 -2.95 5.78 8.10
CA GLU A 125 -3.44 6.53 6.93
C GLU A 125 -2.31 6.84 5.96
N ASN A 126 -1.14 7.24 6.47
CA ASN A 126 0.05 7.48 5.67
C ASN A 126 0.52 6.20 4.95
N TRP A 127 0.64 5.08 5.65
CA TRP A 127 1.03 3.80 5.03
C TRP A 127 0.00 3.31 4.02
N THR A 128 -1.29 3.41 4.35
CA THR A 128 -2.39 3.02 3.46
C THR A 128 -2.37 3.82 2.17
N THR A 129 -2.22 5.13 2.28
CA THR A 129 -2.13 6.01 1.10
C THR A 129 -0.89 5.71 0.27
N PHE A 130 0.25 5.46 0.90
CA PHE A 130 1.49 5.13 0.21
C PHE A 130 1.34 3.84 -0.62
N LEU A 131 0.82 2.78 -0.02
CA LEU A 131 0.59 1.50 -0.70
C LEU A 131 -0.50 1.59 -1.78
N ALA A 132 -1.54 2.40 -1.55
CA ALA A 132 -2.58 2.66 -2.55
C ALA A 132 -2.01 3.41 -3.77
N GLN A 133 -1.18 4.43 -3.55
CA GLN A 133 -0.51 5.15 -4.64
C GLN A 133 0.47 4.26 -5.42
N LEU A 134 1.20 3.35 -4.75
CA LEU A 134 2.01 2.34 -5.44
C LEU A 134 1.12 1.42 -6.30
N THR A 135 0.01 0.93 -5.73
CA THR A 135 -0.95 0.06 -6.43
C THR A 135 -1.56 0.74 -7.64
N ALA A 136 -1.80 2.05 -7.59
CA ALA A 136 -2.25 2.83 -8.75
C ALA A 136 -1.24 2.77 -9.91
N ARG A 137 0.07 2.69 -9.62
CA ARG A 137 1.16 2.59 -10.60
C ARG A 137 1.50 1.16 -11.05
N SER A 138 0.89 0.14 -10.46
CA SER A 138 1.10 -1.26 -10.86
C SER A 138 0.68 -1.50 -12.31
N ALA A 139 1.42 -2.31 -13.07
CA ALA A 139 0.99 -2.77 -14.38
C ALA A 139 -0.25 -3.71 -14.33
N GLY A 140 -0.61 -4.18 -13.13
CA GLY A 140 -1.66 -5.17 -12.90
C GLY A 140 -1.16 -6.61 -13.07
N GLY A 141 -2.10 -7.57 -13.03
CA GLY A 141 -1.80 -8.99 -13.24
C GLY A 141 -1.38 -9.77 -11.99
N GLY A 142 -1.43 -9.17 -10.79
CA GLY A 142 -1.20 -9.86 -9.51
C GLY A 142 0.25 -10.25 -9.21
N SER A 143 1.18 -10.06 -10.14
CA SER A 143 2.62 -10.33 -9.96
C SER A 143 3.49 -9.07 -9.97
N ASP A 144 2.92 -7.89 -10.19
CA ASP A 144 3.67 -6.64 -10.11
C ASP A 144 3.99 -6.35 -8.64
N PRO A 145 5.24 -6.06 -8.26
CA PRO A 145 5.63 -5.79 -6.87
C PRO A 145 5.01 -4.52 -6.28
N PHE A 146 4.33 -3.70 -7.08
CA PHE A 146 3.50 -2.59 -6.59
C PHE A 146 2.03 -2.96 -6.40
N ASP A 147 1.56 -4.16 -6.76
CA ASP A 147 0.16 -4.54 -6.61
C ASP A 147 -0.17 -4.95 -5.16
N PHE A 148 -0.65 -4.00 -4.36
CA PHE A 148 -1.14 -4.23 -3.00
C PHE A 148 -2.67 -4.28 -2.94
N SER A 149 -3.36 -4.62 -4.05
CA SER A 149 -4.82 -4.72 -4.07
C SER A 149 -5.37 -5.68 -2.99
N VAL A 150 -4.64 -6.72 -2.61
CA VAL A 150 -5.02 -7.61 -1.50
C VAL A 150 -5.18 -6.86 -0.17
N PHE A 151 -4.38 -5.82 0.10
CA PHE A 151 -4.53 -5.01 1.32
C PHE A 151 -5.76 -4.10 1.24
N ALA A 152 -6.13 -3.63 0.04
CA ALA A 152 -7.39 -2.94 -0.19
C ALA A 152 -8.58 -3.85 0.13
N LEU A 153 -8.54 -5.11 -0.30
CA LEU A 153 -9.57 -6.10 0.00
C LEU A 153 -9.70 -6.32 1.51
N TRP A 154 -8.59 -6.46 2.23
CA TRP A 154 -8.62 -6.63 3.69
C TRP A 154 -9.18 -5.38 4.38
N ALA A 155 -8.75 -4.18 4.00
CA ALA A 155 -9.29 -2.94 4.57
C ALA A 155 -10.81 -2.80 4.33
N LEU A 156 -11.28 -3.10 3.11
CA LEU A 156 -12.71 -3.07 2.79
C LEU A 156 -13.50 -4.12 3.57
N ARG A 157 -12.94 -5.33 3.71
CA ARG A 157 -13.53 -6.40 4.50
C ARG A 157 -13.68 -6.00 5.96
N ASP A 158 -12.59 -5.54 6.58
CA ASP A 158 -12.55 -5.17 8.00
C ASP A 158 -13.41 -3.92 8.28
N ALA A 159 -13.66 -3.08 7.28
CA ALA A 159 -14.49 -1.88 7.43
C ALA A 159 -15.98 -2.12 7.18
N LEU A 160 -16.33 -2.99 6.22
CA LEU A 160 -17.66 -3.02 5.59
C LEU A 160 -18.35 -4.39 5.70
N GLU A 161 -17.63 -5.45 6.10
CA GLU A 161 -18.20 -6.80 6.23
C GLU A 161 -18.41 -7.25 7.68
N GLU A 162 -17.96 -6.47 8.67
CA GLU A 162 -18.09 -6.77 10.10
C GLU A 162 -19.55 -6.98 10.55
N GLU A 163 -19.73 -7.84 11.54
CA GLU A 163 -21.05 -8.09 12.14
C GLU A 163 -21.47 -6.92 13.04
N GLY A 164 -22.73 -6.46 12.92
CA GLY A 164 -23.33 -5.47 13.82
C GLY A 164 -23.36 -4.02 13.34
N GLY A 165 -22.79 -3.69 12.17
CA GLY A 165 -22.84 -2.33 11.59
C GLY A 165 -21.46 -1.81 11.19
N SER A 166 -21.40 -0.57 10.68
CA SER A 166 -20.17 0.05 10.18
C SER A 166 -19.04 -0.06 11.21
N ALA A 167 -17.88 -0.55 10.78
CA ALA A 167 -16.69 -0.63 11.62
C ALA A 167 -16.29 0.76 12.19
N SER A 168 -15.27 0.77 13.05
CA SER A 168 -14.73 2.00 13.63
C SER A 168 -14.45 3.08 12.56
N LYS A 169 -14.58 4.37 12.93
CA LYS A 169 -14.27 5.47 12.00
C LYS A 169 -12.89 5.33 11.34
N PRO A 170 -11.80 4.94 12.06
CA PRO A 170 -10.52 4.65 11.43
C PRO A 170 -10.58 3.56 10.36
N ALA A 171 -11.24 2.42 10.62
CA ALA A 171 -11.37 1.34 9.64
C ALA A 171 -12.02 1.84 8.34
N VAL A 172 -13.15 2.55 8.47
CA VAL A 172 -13.89 3.12 7.31
C VAL A 172 -13.04 4.15 6.57
N ARG A 173 -12.26 4.98 7.27
CA ARG A 173 -11.33 5.94 6.65
C ARG A 173 -10.23 5.24 5.86
N LEU A 174 -9.61 4.19 6.41
CA LEU A 174 -8.56 3.43 5.71
C LEU A 174 -9.10 2.75 4.44
N ALA A 175 -10.28 2.13 4.51
CA ALA A 175 -10.97 1.58 3.35
C ALA A 175 -11.28 2.66 2.29
N SER A 176 -11.73 3.83 2.75
CA SER A 176 -12.03 4.98 1.88
C SER A 176 -10.78 5.52 1.16
N LEU A 177 -9.61 5.51 1.80
CA LEU A 177 -8.35 5.88 1.16
C LEU A 177 -8.02 4.94 -0.01
N TRP A 178 -8.16 3.62 0.17
CA TRP A 178 -7.99 2.67 -0.92
C TRP A 178 -8.94 2.98 -2.09
N VAL A 179 -10.22 3.19 -1.82
CA VAL A 179 -11.20 3.55 -2.86
C VAL A 179 -10.78 4.83 -3.58
N ARG A 180 -10.38 5.88 -2.87
CA ARG A 180 -10.00 7.16 -3.46
C ARG A 180 -8.80 7.08 -4.40
N PHE A 181 -7.80 6.28 -4.07
CA PHE A 181 -6.56 6.20 -4.86
C PHE A 181 -6.58 5.10 -5.93
N VAL A 182 -7.32 4.01 -5.73
CA VAL A 182 -7.33 2.86 -6.65
C VAL A 182 -8.73 2.33 -6.98
N GLY A 183 -9.78 3.10 -6.72
CA GLY A 183 -11.18 2.71 -6.93
C GLY A 183 -11.47 2.17 -8.32
N GLU A 184 -10.98 2.84 -9.37
CA GLU A 184 -11.12 2.37 -10.76
C GLU A 184 -10.53 0.96 -10.97
N ARG A 185 -9.38 0.69 -10.37
CA ARG A 185 -8.74 -0.62 -10.43
C ARG A 185 -9.54 -1.67 -9.65
N LEU A 186 -9.99 -1.35 -8.44
CA LEU A 186 -10.80 -2.26 -7.64
C LEU A 186 -12.14 -2.57 -8.32
N ARG A 187 -12.76 -1.57 -8.95
CA ARG A 187 -13.95 -1.72 -9.79
C ARG A 187 -13.70 -2.67 -10.95
N LYS A 188 -12.58 -2.49 -11.67
CA LYS A 188 -12.16 -3.37 -12.78
C LYS A 188 -11.94 -4.81 -12.31
N LEU A 189 -11.18 -5.01 -11.23
CA LEU A 189 -10.95 -6.34 -10.64
C LEU A 189 -12.28 -7.01 -10.23
N SER A 190 -13.24 -6.22 -9.74
CA SER A 190 -14.56 -6.71 -9.36
C SER A 190 -15.41 -7.10 -10.59
N ALA A 191 -15.37 -6.30 -11.66
CA ALA A 191 -16.06 -6.61 -12.91
C ALA A 191 -15.48 -7.86 -13.60
N GLU A 192 -14.16 -8.04 -13.54
CA GLU A 192 -13.45 -9.18 -14.12
C GLU A 192 -13.51 -10.46 -13.26
N THR A 193 -14.05 -10.38 -12.03
CA THR A 193 -14.04 -11.46 -11.04
C THR A 193 -12.63 -12.00 -10.77
N ARG A 194 -11.91 -11.33 -9.88
CA ARG A 194 -10.56 -11.75 -9.46
C ARG A 194 -10.62 -12.53 -8.15
N ASP A 195 -10.47 -13.84 -8.26
CA ASP A 195 -10.21 -14.71 -7.11
C ASP A 195 -8.75 -14.59 -6.64
N LEU A 196 -8.57 -14.69 -5.32
CA LEU A 196 -7.28 -14.77 -4.64
C LEU A 196 -7.07 -16.19 -4.09
N ASP A 197 -5.81 -16.57 -3.93
CA ASP A 197 -5.46 -17.90 -3.45
C ASP A 197 -5.81 -18.12 -1.97
N GLY A 198 -6.20 -19.35 -1.65
CA GLY A 198 -6.52 -19.76 -0.29
C GLY A 198 -7.62 -18.91 0.35
N ASN A 199 -7.40 -18.50 1.60
CA ASN A 199 -8.36 -17.71 2.37
C ASN A 199 -8.11 -16.19 2.27
N MET A 200 -7.17 -15.75 1.42
CA MET A 200 -6.80 -14.32 1.34
C MET A 200 -7.96 -13.45 0.89
N GLY A 201 -8.82 -13.97 0.01
CA GLY A 201 -9.97 -13.27 -0.53
C GLY A 201 -11.31 -13.64 0.10
N SER A 202 -11.34 -14.48 1.13
CA SER A 202 -12.60 -14.92 1.74
C SER A 202 -13.41 -13.73 2.29
N SER A 203 -14.73 -13.78 2.10
CA SER A 203 -15.69 -12.91 2.79
C SER A 203 -15.67 -13.14 4.31
N ALA A 204 -15.98 -12.09 5.07
CA ALA A 204 -16.08 -12.15 6.54
C ALA A 204 -17.44 -11.63 7.04
N GLY A 205 -17.61 -11.75 8.37
CA GLY A 205 -18.77 -11.29 9.13
C GLY A 205 -20.11 -11.60 8.46
N LYS A 206 -20.93 -10.57 8.26
CA LYS A 206 -22.31 -10.72 7.74
C LYS A 206 -22.38 -11.29 6.32
N TYR A 207 -21.28 -11.25 5.57
CA TYR A 207 -21.18 -11.80 4.23
C TYR A 207 -20.46 -13.15 4.18
N GLY A 208 -20.09 -13.75 5.33
CA GLY A 208 -19.31 -14.98 5.39
C GLY A 208 -19.87 -16.17 4.60
N GLN A 209 -21.19 -16.24 4.41
CA GLN A 209 -21.86 -17.30 3.65
C GLN A 209 -21.96 -17.04 2.13
N ARG A 210 -21.49 -15.89 1.64
CA ARG A 210 -21.56 -15.52 0.22
C ARG A 210 -20.55 -16.28 -0.66
N GLY A 211 -19.53 -16.89 -0.05
CA GLY A 211 -18.54 -17.69 -0.77
C GLY A 211 -17.63 -16.86 -1.68
N TRP A 212 -17.53 -15.54 -1.46
CA TRP A 212 -16.63 -14.69 -2.22
C TRP A 212 -15.18 -15.05 -1.93
N LYS A 213 -14.34 -15.10 -2.99
CA LYS A 213 -12.92 -15.48 -2.93
C LYS A 213 -11.96 -14.35 -3.34
N GLY A 214 -12.47 -13.13 -3.44
CA GLY A 214 -11.69 -11.99 -3.91
C GLY A 214 -12.61 -10.85 -4.29
N PHE A 215 -12.29 -10.20 -5.41
CA PHE A 215 -13.07 -9.12 -6.00
C PHE A 215 -14.14 -9.67 -6.93
N ASN A 216 -15.39 -9.24 -6.74
CA ASN A 216 -16.48 -9.56 -7.65
C ASN A 216 -17.55 -8.47 -7.61
N GLU A 217 -18.42 -8.46 -8.62
CA GLU A 217 -19.47 -7.47 -8.82
C GLU A 217 -20.46 -7.36 -7.64
N ASP A 218 -20.85 -8.49 -7.05
CA ASP A 218 -21.81 -8.53 -5.92
C ASP A 218 -21.18 -7.92 -4.66
N ARG A 219 -19.91 -8.26 -4.39
CA ARG A 219 -19.13 -7.73 -3.27
C ARG A 219 -18.86 -6.23 -3.40
N TRP A 220 -18.54 -5.75 -4.60
CA TRP A 220 -18.37 -4.32 -4.86
C TRP A 220 -19.63 -3.51 -4.52
N LYS A 221 -20.81 -4.00 -4.96
CA LYS A 221 -22.10 -3.36 -4.67
C LYS A 221 -22.41 -3.36 -3.17
N ALA A 222 -22.17 -4.49 -2.50
CA ALA A 222 -22.31 -4.57 -1.06
C ALA A 222 -21.42 -3.53 -0.36
N TRP A 223 -20.14 -3.45 -0.71
CA TRP A 223 -19.24 -2.43 -0.14
C TRP A 223 -19.71 -0.99 -0.40
N ALA A 224 -20.24 -0.69 -1.59
CA ALA A 224 -20.76 0.64 -1.90
C ALA A 224 -21.95 1.02 -0.98
N ASP A 225 -22.89 0.09 -0.76
CA ASP A 225 -24.05 0.31 0.12
C ASP A 225 -23.64 0.45 1.60
N GLU A 226 -22.65 -0.34 2.03
CA GLU A 226 -22.10 -0.28 3.39
C GLU A 226 -21.35 1.02 3.64
N LEU A 227 -20.59 1.51 2.66
CA LEU A 227 -19.86 2.76 2.79
C LEU A 227 -20.81 3.97 2.89
N LYS A 228 -21.93 3.96 2.14
CA LYS A 228 -23.00 4.96 2.29
C LYS A 228 -23.64 4.93 3.67
N THR A 229 -23.90 3.73 4.18
CA THR A 229 -24.46 3.54 5.54
C THR A 229 -23.48 4.04 6.60
N ALA A 230 -22.18 3.77 6.44
CA ALA A 230 -21.12 4.24 7.33
C ALA A 230 -21.02 5.78 7.30
N GLN A 231 -21.05 6.40 6.12
CA GLN A 231 -21.06 7.85 5.97
C GLN A 231 -22.22 8.51 6.74
N ALA A 232 -23.43 7.98 6.60
CA ALA A 232 -24.60 8.50 7.31
C ALA A 232 -24.48 8.35 8.84
N THR A 233 -23.78 7.32 9.31
CA THR A 233 -23.66 6.99 10.73
C THR A 233 -22.53 7.74 11.43
N LEU A 234 -21.38 7.88 10.76
CA LEU A 234 -20.14 8.43 11.33
C LEU A 234 -20.04 9.96 11.24
N GLY A 235 -20.98 10.59 10.54
CA GLY A 235 -21.01 12.03 10.31
C GLY A 235 -20.00 12.49 9.25
N PRO A 236 -19.84 13.81 9.08
CA PRO A 236 -19.07 14.39 7.97
C PRO A 236 -17.59 13.99 8.05
N ASP A 237 -17.06 13.62 6.89
CA ASP A 237 -15.67 13.21 6.69
C ASP A 237 -15.35 13.22 5.18
N GLU A 238 -14.52 14.17 4.74
CA GLU A 238 -14.19 14.34 3.31
C GLU A 238 -13.56 13.09 2.68
N THR A 239 -12.88 12.25 3.48
CA THR A 239 -12.27 11.01 2.98
C THR A 239 -13.35 10.00 2.63
N ILE A 240 -14.32 9.82 3.53
CA ILE A 240 -15.45 8.91 3.34
C ILE A 240 -16.38 9.44 2.24
N GLU A 241 -16.73 10.73 2.28
CA GLU A 241 -17.57 11.38 1.27
C GLU A 241 -17.01 11.25 -0.13
N GLY A 242 -15.69 11.47 -0.30
CA GLY A 242 -15.02 11.31 -1.58
C GLY A 242 -15.03 9.87 -2.08
N ALA A 243 -14.89 8.89 -1.18
CA ALA A 243 -14.95 7.48 -1.54
C ALA A 243 -16.36 7.02 -1.94
N VAL A 244 -17.39 7.44 -1.20
CA VAL A 244 -18.81 7.17 -1.55
C VAL A 244 -19.11 7.70 -2.95
N LYS A 245 -18.80 8.98 -3.19
CA LYS A 245 -19.03 9.61 -4.48
C LYS A 245 -18.34 8.87 -5.62
N LEU A 246 -17.07 8.49 -5.42
CA LEU A 246 -16.32 7.76 -6.44
C LEU A 246 -16.94 6.38 -6.73
N MET A 247 -17.38 5.63 -5.71
CA MET A 247 -18.05 4.34 -5.94
C MET A 247 -19.41 4.47 -6.63
N GLU A 248 -20.09 5.61 -6.54
CA GLU A 248 -21.33 5.87 -7.29
C GLU A 248 -21.07 6.19 -8.77
N GLU A 249 -19.89 6.72 -9.08
CA GLU A 249 -19.49 7.09 -10.44
C GLU A 249 -18.89 5.92 -11.25
N LEU A 250 -18.47 4.83 -10.57
CA LEU A 250 -17.79 3.65 -11.13
C LEU A 250 -18.68 2.40 -11.27
#